data_AF-A0A9W6EJP7-F1
#
_entry.id   AF-A0A9W6EJP7-F1
#
_cell.length_a   1.000
_cell.length_b   1.000
_cell.length_c   1.000
_cell.angle_alpha   90.00
_cell.angle_beta   90.00
_cell.angle_gamma   90.00
#
_symmetry.space_group_name_H-M   'P 1'
#
loop_
_entity.id
_entity.type
_entity.pdbx_description
1 polymer ?
#
loop_
_entity_poly.entity_id
_entity_poly.type
_entity_poly.pdbx_seq_one_letter_code
_entity_poly.pdbx_strand_id
1 'polypeptide(L)'
;MSFLTNAEILSIFGELSKVPRGYESFFNHVDDNVHWEITGQNALSGICRSKAEFLDKVWLPIIKLIAEPGPIFEIACPDSITRNDEGWVNVELKTKDTRTKLGNRLYSQHYSWHCRFNSTKKIVQVRCFFDTSLAETVLLDEKYRQQALAILPNDERPEMGPDYPSIPFDPAYKRFLNEFYLLMDSPNEHEKHSQCFTPDATVIMGEREARGREGELDRVMS
;
A
#
# COMPACT_ATOMS: atom_id res chain seq x y z
N MET A 1 0.37 -12.61 25.31
CA MET A 1 1.74 -12.12 25.06
C MET A 1 1.64 -11.04 24.00
N SER A 2 2.18 -9.84 24.23
CA SER A 2 2.15 -8.76 23.23
C SER A 2 3.14 -9.08 22.11
N PHE A 3 2.68 -9.11 20.86
CA PHE A 3 3.50 -9.43 19.68
C PHE A 3 4.62 -8.41 19.48
N LEU A 4 4.28 -7.11 19.44
CA LEU A 4 5.24 -6.01 19.29
C LEU A 4 4.73 -4.73 19.97
N THR A 5 5.67 -3.89 20.40
CA THR A 5 5.45 -2.50 20.82
C THR A 5 5.61 -1.54 19.63
N ASN A 6 5.04 -0.33 19.72
CA ASN A 6 5.20 0.69 18.68
C ASN A 6 6.67 1.06 18.45
N ALA A 7 7.48 1.12 19.51
CA ALA A 7 8.91 1.38 19.41
C ALA A 7 9.65 0.29 18.61
N GLU A 8 9.28 -0.98 18.79
CA GLU A 8 9.85 -2.07 17.99
C GLU A 8 9.42 -2.01 16.53
N ILE A 9 8.15 -1.67 16.25
CA ILE A 9 7.65 -1.49 14.88
C ILE A 9 8.42 -0.35 14.19
N LEU A 10 8.53 0.81 14.85
CA LEU A 10 9.30 1.96 14.35
C LEU A 10 10.76 1.58 14.08
N SER A 11 11.38 0.79 14.97
CA SER A 11 12.75 0.31 14.77
C SER A 11 12.87 -0.61 13.54
N ILE A 12 11.97 -1.58 13.38
CA ILE A 12 12.01 -2.56 12.28
C ILE A 12 11.83 -1.86 10.93
N PHE A 13 10.76 -1.05 10.78
CA PHE A 13 10.49 -0.36 9.52
C PHE A 13 11.45 0.80 9.28
N GLY A 14 12.02 1.38 10.33
CA GLY A 14 13.06 2.41 10.25
C GLY A 14 14.35 1.92 9.58
N GLU A 15 14.62 0.61 9.57
CA GLU A 15 15.75 0.05 8.80
C GLU A 15 15.65 0.36 7.30
N LEU A 16 14.44 0.46 6.73
CA LEU A 16 14.24 0.76 5.31
C LEU A 16 14.66 2.18 4.90
N SER A 17 14.90 3.07 5.87
CA SER A 17 15.47 4.41 5.61
C SER A 17 17.00 4.38 5.47
N LYS A 18 17.65 3.31 5.92
CA LYS A 18 19.11 3.21 6.04
C LYS A 18 19.72 2.64 4.76
N VAL A 19 19.85 3.46 3.73
CA VAL A 19 20.49 3.05 2.47
C VAL A 19 22.02 2.92 2.59
N PRO A 20 22.66 2.04 1.78
CA PRO A 20 22.06 1.21 0.73
C PRO A 20 21.55 -0.16 1.19
N ARG A 21 21.88 -0.61 2.41
CA ARG A 21 21.69 -2.02 2.84
C ARG A 21 20.69 -2.24 3.97
N GLY A 22 20.00 -1.20 4.44
CA GLY A 22 19.03 -1.29 5.54
C GLY A 22 17.86 -2.23 5.26
N TYR A 23 17.53 -2.45 3.98
CA TYR A 23 16.57 -3.47 3.60
C TYR A 23 16.98 -4.88 4.05
N GLU A 24 18.28 -5.21 4.08
CA GLU A 24 18.75 -6.50 4.57
C GLU A 24 18.43 -6.68 6.05
N SER A 25 18.64 -5.63 6.86
CA SER A 25 18.25 -5.61 8.27
C SER A 25 16.73 -5.76 8.42
N PHE A 26 15.94 -5.08 7.58
CA PHE A 26 14.48 -5.24 7.57
C PHE A 26 14.07 -6.69 7.26
N PHE A 27 14.64 -7.32 6.22
CA PHE A 27 14.30 -8.69 5.84
C PHE A 27 14.76 -9.75 6.85
N ASN A 28 15.66 -9.42 7.78
CA ASN A 28 15.92 -10.24 8.94
C ASN A 28 14.70 -10.34 9.87
N HIS A 29 13.71 -9.46 9.77
CA HIS A 29 12.44 -9.54 10.51
C HIS A 29 11.33 -10.24 9.72
N VAL A 30 11.61 -10.74 8.51
CA VAL A 30 10.63 -11.43 7.67
C VAL A 30 10.87 -12.94 7.72
N ASP A 31 9.82 -13.71 7.96
CA ASP A 31 9.84 -15.17 7.96
C ASP A 31 10.17 -15.71 6.57
N ASP A 32 10.92 -16.81 6.47
CA ASP A 32 11.30 -17.38 5.18
C ASP A 32 10.07 -17.87 4.38
N ASN A 33 9.01 -18.29 5.08
CA ASN A 33 7.74 -18.76 4.50
C ASN A 33 6.65 -17.67 4.51
N VAL A 34 7.03 -16.39 4.51
CA VAL A 34 6.08 -15.27 4.46
C VAL A 34 5.11 -15.40 3.27
N HIS A 35 3.83 -15.15 3.53
CA HIS A 35 2.85 -14.91 2.47
C HIS A 35 2.81 -13.43 2.13
N TRP A 36 3.28 -13.05 0.94
CA TRP A 36 3.36 -11.66 0.51
C TRP A 36 2.43 -11.39 -0.67
N GLU A 37 1.43 -10.55 -0.46
CA GLU A 37 0.45 -10.14 -1.45
C GLU A 37 0.72 -8.69 -1.89
N ILE A 38 0.93 -8.49 -3.19
CA ILE A 38 0.82 -7.17 -3.82
C ILE A 38 -0.57 -7.07 -4.44
N THR A 39 -1.37 -6.18 -3.89
CA THR A 39 -2.80 -6.09 -4.22
C THR A 39 -3.05 -5.44 -5.58
N GLY A 40 -4.29 -5.56 -6.06
CA GLY A 40 -4.75 -4.98 -7.31
C GLY A 40 -4.80 -5.98 -8.48
N GLN A 41 -5.06 -5.44 -9.66
CA GLN A 41 -5.14 -6.17 -10.93
C GLN A 41 -4.24 -5.47 -11.95
N ASN A 42 -2.93 -5.42 -11.68
CA ASN A 42 -1.95 -4.75 -12.53
C ASN A 42 -0.70 -5.62 -12.72
N ALA A 43 0.24 -5.18 -13.56
CA ALA A 43 1.42 -5.96 -13.92
C ALA A 43 2.38 -6.23 -12.75
N LEU A 44 2.23 -5.52 -11.63
CA LEU A 44 3.02 -5.68 -10.40
C LEU A 44 2.27 -6.46 -9.31
N SER A 45 0.97 -6.74 -9.51
CA SER A 45 0.16 -7.51 -8.57
C SER A 45 0.53 -8.99 -8.56
N GLY A 46 0.35 -9.64 -7.42
CA GLY A 46 0.62 -11.07 -7.30
C GLY A 46 0.88 -11.53 -5.88
N ILE A 47 1.11 -12.84 -5.75
CA ILE A 47 1.36 -13.50 -4.47
C ILE A 47 2.71 -14.20 -4.53
N CYS A 48 3.59 -13.87 -3.58
CA CYS A 48 4.80 -14.62 -3.27
C CYS A 48 4.56 -15.45 -2.00
N ARG A 49 4.98 -16.72 -2.00
CA ARG A 49 4.78 -17.65 -0.87
C ARG A 49 6.03 -17.89 -0.04
N SER A 50 7.10 -17.14 -0.32
CA SER A 50 8.33 -17.14 0.48
C SER A 50 9.05 -15.80 0.37
N LYS A 51 9.94 -15.54 1.33
CA LYS A 51 10.81 -14.34 1.32
C LYS A 51 11.75 -14.35 0.11
N ALA A 52 12.32 -15.51 -0.21
CA ALA A 52 13.19 -15.67 -1.36
C ALA A 52 12.45 -15.36 -2.67
N GLU A 53 11.24 -15.89 -2.83
CA GLU A 53 10.41 -15.60 -4.01
C GLU A 53 10.08 -14.11 -4.14
N PHE A 54 9.72 -13.44 -3.04
CA PHE A 54 9.47 -12.00 -3.05
C PHE A 54 10.73 -11.20 -3.41
N LEU A 55 11.88 -11.56 -2.83
CA LEU A 55 13.14 -10.89 -3.11
C LEU A 55 13.52 -11.03 -4.59
N ASP A 56 13.43 -12.23 -5.14
CA ASP A 56 13.83 -12.54 -6.51
C ASP A 56 12.88 -11.97 -7.56
N LYS A 57 11.57 -12.07 -7.33
CA LYS A 57 10.55 -11.66 -8.32
C LYS A 57 10.19 -10.19 -8.25
N VAL A 58 10.30 -9.56 -7.08
CA VAL A 58 9.82 -8.19 -6.86
C VAL A 58 10.96 -7.27 -6.47
N TRP A 59 11.62 -7.53 -5.34
CA TRP A 59 12.52 -6.56 -4.73
C TRP A 59 13.78 -6.30 -5.57
N LEU A 60 14.52 -7.37 -5.93
CA LEU A 60 15.76 -7.26 -6.68
C LEU A 60 15.56 -6.70 -8.10
N PRO A 61 14.49 -7.08 -8.84
CA PRO A 61 14.15 -6.41 -10.10
C PRO A 61 13.93 -4.90 -9.93
N ILE A 62 13.21 -4.47 -8.90
CA ILE A 62 12.98 -3.03 -8.65
C ILE A 62 14.30 -2.32 -8.32
N ILE A 63 15.15 -2.88 -7.46
CA ILE A 63 16.45 -2.28 -7.12
C ILE A 63 17.30 -2.03 -8.37
N LYS A 64 17.26 -2.93 -9.37
CA LYS A 64 18.02 -2.73 -10.62
C LYS A 64 17.58 -1.47 -11.39
N LEU A 65 16.35 -1.01 -11.21
CA LEU A 65 15.76 0.16 -11.87
C LEU A 65 16.06 1.48 -11.15
N ILE A 66 16.37 1.42 -9.85
CA ILE A 66 16.53 2.60 -8.98
C ILE A 66 17.99 3.04 -8.92
N ALA A 67 18.23 4.34 -8.99
CA ALA A 67 19.54 4.97 -8.87
C ALA A 67 20.13 4.77 -7.47
N GLU A 68 21.46 4.86 -7.37
CA GLU A 68 22.13 4.89 -6.06
C GLU A 68 21.58 6.05 -5.21
N PRO A 69 21.42 5.86 -3.89
CA PRO A 69 21.85 4.71 -3.08
C PRO A 69 20.80 3.57 -2.98
N GLY A 70 19.82 3.52 -3.87
CA GLY A 70 18.69 2.59 -3.82
C GLY A 70 17.39 3.26 -3.34
N PRO A 71 16.31 2.48 -3.19
CA PRO A 71 15.05 3.03 -2.70
C PRO A 71 15.18 3.37 -1.21
N ILE A 72 14.80 4.58 -0.84
CA ILE A 72 14.78 5.06 0.55
C ILE A 72 13.32 5.12 0.97
N PHE A 73 12.94 4.36 1.99
CA PHE A 73 11.59 4.42 2.56
C PHE A 73 11.62 5.12 3.91
N GLU A 74 10.60 5.93 4.18
CA GLU A 74 10.34 6.50 5.49
C GLU A 74 8.93 6.12 5.93
N ILE A 75 8.74 6.02 7.24
CA ILE A 75 7.41 5.91 7.84
C ILE A 75 6.71 7.26 7.59
N ALA A 76 5.57 7.23 6.89
CA ALA A 76 4.89 8.43 6.43
C ALA A 76 4.32 9.23 7.62
N CYS A 77 3.74 8.52 8.59
CA CYS A 77 3.19 9.07 9.83
C CYS A 77 3.35 8.06 10.97
N PRO A 78 4.34 8.23 11.88
CA PRO A 78 4.54 7.33 13.04
C PRO A 78 3.29 7.15 13.91
N ASP A 79 2.45 8.18 14.00
CA ASP A 79 1.22 8.19 14.81
C ASP A 79 0.09 7.36 14.17
N SER A 80 0.19 7.06 12.87
CA SER A 80 -0.79 6.23 12.13
C SER A 80 -0.60 4.72 12.31
N ILE A 81 0.47 4.28 12.99
CA ILE A 81 0.74 2.86 13.20
C ILE A 81 -0.35 2.25 14.08
N THR A 82 -1.08 1.29 13.53
CA THR A 82 -2.10 0.53 14.26
C THR A 82 -1.64 -0.91 14.48
N ARG A 83 -2.05 -1.50 15.61
CA ARG A 83 -1.78 -2.90 15.93
C ARG A 83 -2.93 -3.52 16.71
N ASN A 84 -3.09 -4.84 16.61
CA ASN A 84 -4.03 -5.60 17.43
C ASN A 84 -3.34 -6.73 18.22
N ASP A 85 -4.10 -7.39 19.08
CA ASP A 85 -3.61 -8.48 19.95
C ASP A 85 -3.37 -9.80 19.19
N GLU A 86 -3.69 -9.87 17.90
CA GLU A 86 -3.45 -11.02 17.03
C GLU A 86 -2.16 -10.89 16.21
N GLY A 87 -1.40 -9.81 16.43
CA GLY A 87 -0.13 -9.55 15.76
C GLY A 87 -0.27 -8.83 14.42
N TRP A 88 -1.46 -8.36 14.04
CA TRP A 88 -1.61 -7.47 12.90
C TRP A 88 -1.05 -6.09 13.22
N VAL A 89 -0.35 -5.51 12.25
CA VAL A 89 0.25 -4.18 12.28
C VAL A 89 0.03 -3.53 10.93
N ASN A 90 -0.48 -2.30 10.90
CA ASN A 90 -0.56 -1.51 9.67
C ASN A 90 0.46 -0.36 9.76
N VAL A 91 1.24 -0.17 8.70
CA VAL A 91 2.26 0.88 8.61
C VAL A 91 2.14 1.60 7.28
N GLU A 92 2.07 2.93 7.34
CA GLU A 92 2.18 3.77 6.15
C GLU A 92 3.64 4.10 5.87
N LEU A 93 4.10 3.84 4.64
CA LEU A 93 5.44 4.16 4.18
C LEU A 93 5.36 5.13 3.00
N LYS A 94 6.41 5.91 2.80
CA LYS A 94 6.61 6.70 1.59
C LYS A 94 8.04 6.57 1.10
N THR A 95 8.26 6.70 -0.19
CA THR A 95 9.63 6.86 -0.70
C THR A 95 10.13 8.28 -0.45
N LYS A 96 11.43 8.42 -0.23
CA LYS A 96 12.11 9.71 -0.13
C LYS A 96 13.23 9.78 -1.14
N ASP A 97 13.29 10.88 -1.89
CA ASP A 97 14.36 11.19 -2.86
C ASP A 97 14.75 10.03 -3.80
N THR A 98 13.83 9.07 -4.00
CA THR A 98 14.09 7.83 -4.73
C THR A 98 13.89 8.09 -6.21
N ARG A 99 14.90 7.79 -7.02
CA ARG A 99 14.91 8.10 -8.45
C ARG A 99 15.27 6.90 -9.31
N THR A 100 14.77 6.85 -10.54
CA THR A 100 15.15 5.84 -11.54
C THR A 100 16.56 6.10 -12.08
N LYS A 101 17.31 5.06 -12.48
CA LYS A 101 18.70 5.18 -12.97
C LYS A 101 18.88 6.06 -14.20
N LEU A 102 18.18 5.77 -15.29
CA LEU A 102 18.39 6.44 -16.58
C LEU A 102 17.48 7.64 -16.76
N GLY A 103 16.22 7.52 -16.34
CA GLY A 103 15.25 8.61 -16.48
C GLY A 103 15.40 9.73 -15.45
N ASN A 104 16.19 9.51 -14.39
CA ASN A 104 16.25 10.37 -13.20
C ASN A 104 14.87 10.80 -12.66
N ARG A 105 13.82 10.01 -12.96
CA ARG A 105 12.43 10.31 -12.61
C ARG A 105 12.26 10.07 -11.12
N LEU A 106 11.59 11.00 -10.47
CA LEU A 106 11.24 10.85 -9.06
C LEU A 106 10.17 9.76 -8.94
N TYR A 107 10.44 8.76 -8.12
CA TYR A 107 9.47 7.75 -7.73
C TYR A 107 8.92 8.13 -6.36
N SER A 108 7.87 8.96 -6.33
CA SER A 108 7.24 9.50 -5.10
C SER A 108 6.00 8.66 -4.73
N GLN A 109 6.23 7.51 -4.11
CA GLN A 109 5.21 6.52 -3.82
C GLN A 109 4.79 6.57 -2.35
N HIS A 110 3.52 6.29 -2.08
CA HIS A 110 2.98 6.02 -0.76
C HIS A 110 2.47 4.58 -0.70
N TYR A 111 2.68 3.94 0.43
CA TYR A 111 2.29 2.56 0.67
C TYR A 111 1.50 2.46 1.97
N SER A 112 0.53 1.55 2.00
CA SER A 112 0.00 0.99 3.24
C SER A 112 0.33 -0.50 3.28
N TRP A 113 1.12 -0.91 4.27
CA TRP A 113 1.49 -2.30 4.47
C TRP A 113 0.77 -2.86 5.68
N HIS A 114 0.01 -3.92 5.44
CA HIS A 114 -0.68 -4.67 6.48
C HIS A 114 0.13 -5.94 6.74
N CYS A 115 0.77 -6.01 7.89
CA CYS A 115 1.70 -7.07 8.26
C CYS A 115 1.14 -7.88 9.42
N ARG A 116 1.28 -9.20 9.38
CA ARG A 116 1.03 -10.07 10.54
C ARG A 116 2.35 -10.58 11.09
N PHE A 117 2.59 -10.32 12.36
CA PHE A 117 3.72 -10.84 13.11
C PHE A 117 3.34 -12.10 13.87
N ASN A 118 4.27 -13.07 13.94
CA ASN A 118 4.14 -14.24 14.79
C ASN A 118 4.72 -13.97 16.20
N SER A 119 4.58 -14.96 17.09
CA SER A 119 5.08 -14.87 18.47
C SER A 119 6.61 -14.75 18.58
N THR A 120 7.35 -15.07 17.51
CA THR A 120 8.81 -14.91 17.43
C THR A 120 9.21 -13.56 16.81
N LYS A 121 8.25 -12.63 16.67
CA LYS A 121 8.44 -11.27 16.14
C LYS A 121 8.91 -11.24 14.67
N LYS A 122 8.53 -12.25 13.88
CA LYS A 122 8.74 -12.28 12.43
C LYS A 122 7.45 -11.95 11.69
N ILE A 123 7.59 -11.21 10.59
CA ILE A 123 6.52 -10.96 9.63
C ILE A 123 6.25 -12.27 8.87
N VAL A 124 5.06 -12.83 9.05
CA VAL A 124 4.61 -14.07 8.40
C VAL A 124 3.59 -13.82 7.29
N GLN A 125 3.02 -12.63 7.23
CA GLN A 125 2.09 -12.23 6.17
C GLN A 125 2.22 -10.73 5.91
N VAL A 126 2.16 -10.35 4.63
CA VAL A 126 2.13 -8.95 4.17
C VAL A 126 1.05 -8.81 3.11
N ARG A 127 0.26 -7.74 3.21
CA ARG A 127 -0.54 -7.21 2.11
C ARG A 127 -0.12 -5.77 1.84
N CYS A 128 0.26 -5.51 0.60
CA CYS A 128 0.81 -4.23 0.15
C CYS A 128 -0.21 -3.49 -0.74
N PHE A 129 -0.56 -2.27 -0.35
CA PHE A 129 -1.36 -1.32 -1.12
C PHE A 129 -0.50 -0.11 -1.47
N PHE A 130 -0.59 0.39 -2.70
CA PHE A 130 0.10 1.59 -3.18
C PHE A 130 -0.51 2.11 -4.48
N ASP A 131 -0.03 3.26 -4.97
CA ASP A 131 -0.42 3.77 -6.29
C ASP A 131 0.23 2.93 -7.40
N THR A 132 -0.53 1.95 -7.88
CA THR A 132 -0.05 1.01 -8.90
C THR A 132 0.13 1.69 -10.25
N SER A 133 -0.67 2.72 -10.55
CA SER A 133 -0.55 3.51 -11.78
C SER A 133 0.79 4.27 -11.82
N LEU A 134 1.18 4.89 -10.71
CA LEU A 134 2.50 5.53 -10.59
C LEU A 134 3.63 4.50 -10.73
N ALA A 135 3.50 3.35 -10.06
CA ALA A 135 4.52 2.31 -10.10
C ALA A 135 4.71 1.75 -11.51
N GLU A 136 3.64 1.45 -12.23
CA GLU A 136 3.71 1.00 -13.62
C GLU A 136 4.34 2.08 -14.51
N THR A 137 3.84 3.32 -14.42
CA THR A 137 4.33 4.44 -15.25
C THR A 137 5.81 4.73 -15.01
N VAL A 138 6.30 4.65 -13.78
CA VAL A 138 7.69 5.00 -13.46
C VAL A 138 8.62 3.81 -13.61
N LEU A 139 8.27 2.66 -13.02
CA LEU A 139 9.16 1.49 -12.97
C LEU A 139 9.15 0.71 -14.28
N LEU A 140 7.99 0.48 -14.91
CA LEU A 140 7.97 -0.26 -16.18
C LEU A 140 8.57 0.56 -17.31
N ASP A 141 8.32 1.88 -17.37
CA ASP A 141 9.00 2.76 -18.34
C ASP A 141 10.53 2.70 -18.18
N GLU A 142 11.02 2.70 -16.94
CA GLU A 142 12.46 2.58 -16.68
C GLU A 142 12.98 1.21 -17.09
N LYS A 143 12.25 0.12 -16.78
CA LYS A 143 12.59 -1.23 -17.22
C LYS A 143 12.71 -1.29 -18.75
N TYR A 144 11.71 -0.80 -19.47
CA TYR A 144 11.70 -0.79 -20.93
C TYR A 144 12.81 0.08 -21.51
N ARG A 145 13.13 1.23 -20.89
CA ARG A 145 14.26 2.07 -21.31
C ARG A 145 15.59 1.34 -21.14
N GLN A 146 15.80 0.68 -20.02
CA GLN A 146 17.02 -0.10 -19.77
C GLN A 146 17.14 -1.30 -20.73
N GLN A 147 16.03 -1.97 -21.06
CA GLN A 147 15.98 -3.04 -22.05
C GLN A 147 16.27 -2.55 -23.47
N ALA A 148 15.69 -1.42 -23.88
CA ALA A 148 15.94 -0.81 -25.18
C ALA A 148 17.43 -0.41 -25.38
N LEU A 149 18.14 -0.18 -24.27
CA LEU A 149 19.57 0.11 -24.25
C LEU A 149 20.44 -1.12 -23.94
N ALA A 150 19.86 -2.32 -23.89
CA ALA A 150 20.52 -3.58 -23.58
C ALA A 150 21.28 -3.60 -22.23
N ILE A 151 20.85 -2.79 -21.26
CA ILE A 151 21.37 -2.81 -19.88
C ILE A 151 20.74 -3.97 -19.10
N LEU A 152 19.44 -4.22 -19.32
CA LEU A 152 18.72 -5.37 -18.81
C LEU A 152 18.39 -6.34 -19.96
N PRO A 153 18.30 -7.65 -19.68
CA PRO A 153 17.84 -8.60 -20.68
C PRO A 153 16.41 -8.27 -21.12
N ASN A 154 16.11 -8.56 -22.38
CA ASN A 154 14.76 -8.49 -22.90
C ASN A 154 13.96 -9.66 -22.30
N ASP A 155 13.14 -9.34 -21.31
CA ASP A 155 12.10 -10.23 -20.80
C ASP A 155 10.84 -10.04 -21.65
N GLU A 156 9.96 -11.04 -21.64
CA GLU A 156 8.60 -10.85 -22.10
C GLU A 156 7.94 -9.68 -21.37
N ARG A 157 7.28 -8.82 -22.14
CA ARG A 157 6.51 -7.72 -21.59
C ARG A 157 5.38 -8.34 -20.77
N PRO A 158 5.26 -8.06 -19.46
CA PRO A 158 4.11 -8.54 -18.71
C PRO A 158 2.85 -8.03 -19.42
N GLU A 159 1.82 -8.87 -19.49
CA GLU A 159 0.51 -8.39 -19.90
C GLU A 159 0.17 -7.18 -19.02
N MET A 160 -0.06 -6.03 -19.66
CA MET A 160 -0.57 -4.86 -18.94
C MET A 160 -1.85 -5.31 -18.24
N GLY A 161 -2.03 -4.87 -16.99
CA GLY A 161 -3.33 -5.01 -16.34
C GLY A 161 -4.44 -4.48 -17.26
N PRO A 162 -5.70 -4.92 -17.08
CA PRO A 162 -6.80 -4.40 -17.87
C PRO A 162 -6.74 -2.88 -17.86
N ASP A 163 -6.82 -2.27 -19.05
CA ASP A 163 -6.92 -0.82 -19.15
C ASP A 163 -8.11 -0.39 -18.29
N TYR A 164 -7.85 0.45 -17.29
CA TYR A 164 -8.94 1.10 -16.59
C TYR A 164 -9.75 1.84 -17.65
N PRO A 165 -11.08 1.66 -17.69
CA PRO A 165 -11.89 2.36 -18.65
C PRO A 165 -11.61 3.85 -18.54
N SER A 166 -11.38 4.50 -19.68
CA SER A 166 -11.29 5.96 -19.75
C SER A 166 -12.69 6.52 -19.56
N ILE A 167 -13.15 6.50 -18.31
CA ILE A 167 -14.41 7.09 -17.90
C ILE A 167 -14.10 8.57 -17.68
N PRO A 168 -14.72 9.51 -18.42
CA PRO A 168 -14.65 10.91 -18.08
C PRO A 168 -15.02 11.07 -16.61
N PHE A 169 -14.13 11.68 -15.82
CA PHE A 169 -14.43 11.93 -14.41
C PHE A 169 -15.66 12.83 -14.33
N ASP A 170 -16.78 12.29 -13.86
CA ASP A 170 -18.00 13.07 -13.67
C ASP A 170 -17.76 14.03 -12.48
N PRO A 171 -17.79 15.37 -12.70
CA PRO A 171 -17.64 16.34 -11.63
C PRO A 171 -18.66 16.17 -10.50
N ALA A 172 -19.78 15.49 -10.75
CA ALA A 172 -20.76 15.11 -9.73
C ALA A 172 -20.14 14.22 -8.63
N TYR A 173 -19.21 13.31 -8.95
CA TYR A 173 -18.54 12.50 -7.93
C TYR A 173 -17.66 13.33 -7.01
N LYS A 174 -16.91 14.30 -7.54
CA LYS A 174 -16.11 15.22 -6.71
C LYS A 174 -17.00 16.07 -5.80
N ARG A 175 -18.11 16.56 -6.34
CA ARG A 175 -19.10 17.33 -5.57
C ARG A 175 -19.70 16.48 -4.46
N PHE A 176 -20.17 15.28 -4.80
CA PHE A 176 -20.72 14.33 -3.85
C PHE A 176 -19.73 13.98 -2.74
N LEU A 177 -18.48 13.62 -3.07
CA LEU A 177 -17.47 13.29 -2.06
C LEU A 177 -17.19 14.48 -1.15
N ASN A 178 -17.04 15.69 -1.70
CA ASN A 178 -16.85 16.90 -0.88
C ASN A 178 -18.03 17.15 0.07
N GLU A 179 -19.27 17.05 -0.43
CA GLU A 179 -20.48 17.23 0.38
C GLU A 179 -20.63 16.12 1.43
N PHE A 180 -20.32 14.87 1.06
CA PHE A 180 -20.33 13.71 1.94
C PHE A 180 -19.39 13.90 3.14
N TYR A 181 -18.14 14.33 2.91
CA TYR A 181 -17.19 14.60 3.99
C TYR A 181 -17.66 15.75 4.89
N LEU A 182 -18.19 16.84 4.32
CA LEU A 182 -18.74 17.95 5.11
C LEU A 182 -19.93 17.54 5.98
N LEU A 183 -20.80 16.66 5.46
CA LEU A 183 -21.95 16.12 6.20
C LEU A 183 -21.50 15.18 7.33
N MET A 184 -20.50 14.33 7.08
CA MET A 184 -19.95 13.42 8.08
C MET A 184 -19.33 14.16 9.28
N ASP A 185 -18.67 15.29 9.03
CA ASP A 185 -18.09 16.15 10.09
C ASP A 185 -19.14 17.02 10.81
N SER A 186 -20.40 17.01 10.35
CA SER A 186 -21.47 17.84 10.89
C SER A 186 -22.28 17.06 11.94
N PRO A 187 -22.15 17.37 13.25
CA PRO A 187 -22.74 16.58 14.34
C PRO A 187 -24.28 16.64 14.43
N ASN A 188 -24.93 17.44 13.57
CA ASN A 188 -26.39 17.60 13.56
C ASN A 188 -27.02 17.22 12.22
N GLU A 189 -26.24 16.68 11.28
CA GLU A 189 -26.68 16.41 9.91
C GLU A 189 -26.77 14.90 9.62
N HIS A 190 -26.93 14.10 10.67
CA HIS A 190 -27.03 12.63 10.63
C HIS A 190 -28.08 12.11 9.63
N GLU A 191 -29.24 12.77 9.57
CA GLU A 191 -30.30 12.41 8.62
C GLU A 191 -29.87 12.65 7.17
N LYS A 192 -29.23 13.79 6.87
CA LYS A 192 -28.70 14.08 5.52
C LYS A 192 -27.54 13.17 5.16
N HIS A 193 -26.65 12.86 6.11
CA HIS A 193 -25.58 11.89 5.93
C HIS A 193 -26.13 10.50 5.58
N SER A 194 -27.17 10.03 6.28
CA SER A 194 -27.80 8.75 5.96
C SER A 194 -28.37 8.70 4.53
N GLN A 195 -28.84 9.85 4.01
CA GLN A 195 -29.38 9.96 2.66
C GLN A 195 -28.33 9.77 1.56
N CYS A 196 -27.04 9.88 1.86
CA CYS A 196 -25.95 9.56 0.94
C CYS A 196 -25.87 8.07 0.61
N PHE A 197 -26.54 7.21 1.37
CA PHE A 197 -26.56 5.76 1.16
C PHE A 197 -27.87 5.31 0.50
N THR A 198 -27.75 4.33 -0.39
CA THR A 198 -28.91 3.63 -0.94
C THR A 198 -29.57 2.75 0.13
N PRO A 199 -30.87 2.41 0.00
CA PRO A 199 -31.56 1.55 0.97
C PRO A 199 -30.92 0.16 1.17
N ASP A 200 -30.12 -0.30 0.20
CA ASP A 200 -29.44 -1.59 0.19
C ASP A 200 -27.92 -1.50 0.43
N ALA A 201 -27.38 -0.30 0.64
CA ALA A 201 -25.95 -0.11 0.91
C ALA A 201 -25.51 -0.89 2.15
N THR A 202 -24.37 -1.57 2.10
CA THR A 202 -23.73 -2.10 3.31
C THR A 202 -22.60 -1.17 3.71
N VAL A 203 -22.70 -0.56 4.88
CA VAL A 203 -21.74 0.42 5.41
C VAL A 203 -20.96 -0.24 6.53
N ILE A 204 -19.64 -0.32 6.38
CA ILE A 204 -18.74 -0.87 7.39
C ILE A 204 -17.83 0.27 7.86
N MET A 205 -17.96 0.66 9.12
CA MET A 205 -17.11 1.69 9.74
C MET A 205 -16.57 1.19 11.08
N GLY A 206 -15.26 0.94 11.13
CA GLY A 206 -14.61 0.25 12.24
C GLY A 206 -15.14 -1.19 12.36
N GLU A 207 -15.56 -1.57 13.57
CA GLU A 207 -16.13 -2.90 13.85
C GLU A 207 -17.65 -2.96 13.64
N ARG A 208 -18.29 -1.85 13.22
CA ARG A 208 -19.74 -1.76 13.06
C ARG A 208 -20.14 -1.94 11.59
N GLU A 209 -21.16 -2.76 11.36
CA GLU A 209 -21.88 -2.87 10.08
C GLU A 209 -23.26 -2.21 10.23
N ALA A 210 -23.63 -1.40 9.25
CA ALA A 210 -24.96 -0.84 9.08
C ALA A 210 -25.51 -1.20 7.70
N ARG A 211 -26.81 -1.50 7.62
CA ARG A 211 -27.49 -1.86 6.38
C ARG A 211 -28.49 -0.79 5.97
N GLY A 212 -28.28 -0.28 4.78
CA GLY A 212 -29.06 0.76 4.16
C GLY A 212 -28.95 2.10 4.88
N ARG A 213 -29.69 3.06 4.34
CA ARG A 213 -29.91 4.38 4.96
C ARG A 213 -30.41 4.28 6.40
N GLU A 214 -31.39 3.40 6.67
CA GLU A 214 -31.99 3.27 8.00
C GLU A 214 -30.98 2.74 9.02
N GLY A 215 -30.26 1.66 8.69
CA GLY A 215 -29.24 1.13 9.58
C GLY A 215 -28.09 2.11 9.81
N GLU A 216 -27.75 2.93 8.81
CA GLU A 216 -26.74 3.98 8.98
C GLU A 216 -27.23 5.11 9.87
N LEU A 217 -28.49 5.53 9.75
CA LEU A 217 -29.11 6.53 10.62
C LEU A 217 -29.12 6.06 12.08
N ASP A 218 -29.52 4.81 12.32
CA ASP A 218 -29.50 4.22 13.66
C ASP A 218 -28.07 4.20 14.25
N ARG A 219 -27.07 3.89 13.42
CA ARG A 219 -25.66 3.82 13.82
C ARG A 219 -25.09 5.19 14.19
N VAL A 220 -25.44 6.26 13.48
CA VAL A 220 -24.94 7.61 13.79
C VAL A 220 -25.66 8.23 14.99
N MET A 221 -26.87 7.76 15.32
CA MET A 221 -27.65 8.22 16.47
C MET A 221 -27.32 7.45 17.77
N SER A 222 -26.59 6.33 17.69
CA SER A 222 -26.20 5.45 18.80
C SER A 222 -24.82 5.74 19.39
#